data_AF-A0A849TYS2-F1
#
_entry.id   AF-A0A849TYS2-F1
#
_cell.length_a   1.000
_cell.length_b   1.000
_cell.length_c   1.000
_cell.angle_alpha   90.00
_cell.angle_beta   90.00
_cell.angle_gamma   90.00
#
_symmetry.space_group_name_H-M   'P 1'
#
loop_
_entity.id
_entity.type
_entity.pdbx_description
1 polymer ?
#
loop_
_entity_poly.entity_id
_entity_poly.type
_entity_poly.pdbx_seq_one_letter_code
_entity_poly.pdbx_strand_id
1 'polypeptide(L)'
;MLDRVRGSVVSLAVLAACLSGMPGTAAYAADLPAIKASAKNSVPACVTPGRLQAYLLSRNPSLSKQFDAIAVEYMKHGEALGLRWDYAFYQMIVETGALSYKNGSRQGDVREKQYNFAGLGATGNGERGETFPDMTTGVKAHLQHVQMYSGEKVEHPVGERTRKVQEWGVLTSWQKGFKRPITFSDLGQKWAPGTRSYAAQLESVSDKFNQEHCDKPDPKPELLAMARGGVTAVAEAKSPTADVPAAEALTEKISGRDLARRAQKDGVDKKFALGAAGLAKSVTPQVKIINQAPEPAEAVETSPAAPTAPTATKTALAGGGAKAAAPAMKPQVPAAEAATPAPAGKCRVFTASYGGQKAVIVRSLVDKIVSFTVLDVNEGQEKREADAFISAYAKGGAIAGEFATQTQALDKAFELCPEG
;
A
#
# COMPACT_ATOMS: atom_id res chain seq x y z
N MET A 1 -23.95 86.95 22.36
CA MET A 1 -23.77 86.90 20.90
C MET A 1 -22.39 87.47 20.62
N LEU A 2 -21.43 86.61 20.26
CA LEU A 2 -20.11 86.86 19.64
C LEU A 2 -19.12 85.76 20.07
N ASP A 3 -18.89 84.86 19.12
CA ASP A 3 -17.61 84.37 18.61
C ASP A 3 -16.46 83.82 19.50
N ARG A 4 -15.89 82.76 18.91
CA ARG A 4 -14.47 82.36 18.82
C ARG A 4 -13.87 81.30 19.77
N VAL A 5 -13.75 80.10 19.19
CA VAL A 5 -12.48 79.43 18.75
C VAL A 5 -11.52 78.81 19.79
N ARG A 6 -11.00 77.62 19.40
CA ARG A 6 -9.86 76.79 19.90
C ARG A 6 -10.18 75.92 21.12
N GLY A 7 -9.77 74.64 21.21
CA GLY A 7 -8.90 73.80 20.40
C GLY A 7 -8.18 72.79 21.30
N SER A 8 -8.21 71.50 20.91
CA SER A 8 -7.36 70.35 21.32
C SER A 8 -7.33 69.86 22.79
N VAL A 9 -7.46 68.54 22.99
CA VAL A 9 -6.50 67.54 23.54
C VAL A 9 -7.24 66.17 23.55
N VAL A 10 -7.02 65.26 22.61
CA VAL A 10 -6.08 64.10 22.59
C VAL A 10 -6.34 63.00 23.66
N SER A 11 -6.65 61.80 23.13
CA SER A 11 -6.40 60.42 23.61
C SER A 11 -7.17 59.81 24.79
N LEU A 12 -7.97 58.77 24.51
CA LEU A 12 -7.56 57.36 24.69
C LEU A 12 -8.56 56.45 23.95
N ALA A 13 -8.16 55.87 22.82
CA ALA A 13 -8.93 54.81 22.16
C ALA A 13 -8.47 53.45 22.71
N VAL A 14 -9.32 52.82 23.53
CA VAL A 14 -9.16 51.41 23.91
C VAL A 14 -9.65 50.56 22.75
N LEU A 15 -8.71 49.96 22.02
CA LEU A 15 -9.01 49.03 20.93
C LEU A 15 -9.50 47.70 21.54
N ALA A 16 -10.82 47.53 21.64
CA ALA A 16 -11.42 46.23 21.92
C ALA A 16 -11.27 45.34 20.67
N ALA A 17 -10.22 44.53 20.64
CA ALA A 17 -10.03 43.50 19.63
C ALA A 17 -11.14 42.45 19.74
N CYS A 18 -12.18 42.60 18.92
CA CYS A 18 -13.16 41.55 18.67
C CYS A 18 -12.45 40.44 17.88
N LEU A 19 -11.93 39.42 18.58
CA LEU A 19 -11.64 38.13 17.98
C LEU A 19 -12.98 37.47 17.61
N SER A 20 -13.50 37.82 16.43
CA SER A 20 -14.50 37.01 15.74
C SER A 20 -13.86 35.66 15.44
N GLY A 21 -14.20 34.65 16.25
CA GLY A 21 -13.86 33.26 16.00
C GLY A 21 -14.40 32.85 14.64
N MET A 22 -13.50 32.55 13.70
CA MET A 22 -13.89 31.84 12.49
C MET A 22 -14.43 30.47 12.92
N PRO A 23 -15.62 30.05 12.45
CA PRO A 23 -16.07 28.69 12.66
C PRO A 23 -15.06 27.76 11.99
N GLY A 24 -14.39 26.93 12.80
CA GLY A 24 -13.53 25.88 12.29
C GLY A 24 -14.35 25.02 11.35
N THR A 25 -13.89 24.89 10.10
CA THR A 25 -14.41 23.90 9.18
C THR A 25 -14.14 22.54 9.79
N ALA A 26 -15.14 21.95 10.43
CA ALA A 26 -15.14 20.53 10.72
C ALA A 26 -14.96 19.84 9.36
N ALA A 27 -13.80 19.20 9.16
CA ALA A 27 -13.57 18.39 7.99
C ALA A 27 -14.64 17.29 8.00
N TYR A 28 -15.67 17.44 7.16
CA TYR A 28 -16.56 16.35 6.85
C TYR A 28 -15.68 15.21 6.34
N ALA A 29 -15.82 14.03 6.94
CA ALA A 29 -15.22 12.84 6.36
C ALA A 29 -15.79 12.71 4.94
N ALA A 30 -14.91 12.65 3.94
CA ALA A 30 -15.31 12.49 2.54
C ALA A 30 -16.35 11.37 2.42
N ASP A 31 -17.53 11.67 1.89
CA ASP A 31 -18.58 10.68 1.62
C ASP A 31 -18.40 10.17 0.18
N LEU A 32 -17.54 9.16 0.04
CA LEU A 32 -17.24 8.53 -1.23
C LEU A 32 -18.37 7.58 -1.66
N PRO A 33 -18.53 7.30 -2.96
CA PRO A 33 -19.61 6.46 -3.44
C PRO A 33 -19.53 5.00 -2.97
N ALA A 34 -20.64 4.28 -3.13
CA ALA A 34 -20.67 2.83 -2.97
C ALA A 34 -19.69 2.14 -3.93
N ILE A 35 -19.07 1.03 -3.50
CA ILE A 35 -18.12 0.25 -4.30
C ILE A 35 -18.80 -0.31 -5.55
N LYS A 36 -20.02 -0.84 -5.41
CA LYS A 36 -20.81 -1.38 -6.52
C LYS A 36 -21.45 -0.26 -7.33
N ALA A 37 -21.30 -0.33 -8.64
CA ALA A 37 -22.04 0.54 -9.54
C ALA A 37 -23.53 0.16 -9.58
N SER A 38 -24.39 1.14 -9.80
CA SER A 38 -25.82 0.94 -10.04
C SER A 38 -26.38 2.09 -10.88
N ALA A 39 -27.65 2.02 -11.29
CA ALA A 39 -28.29 3.12 -12.01
C ALA A 39 -28.26 4.47 -11.25
N LYS A 40 -28.22 4.43 -9.91
CA LYS A 40 -28.12 5.63 -9.05
C LYS A 40 -26.69 5.92 -8.59
N ASN A 41 -25.73 5.05 -8.92
CA ASN A 41 -24.32 5.14 -8.58
C ASN A 41 -23.48 4.68 -9.77
N SER A 42 -23.70 5.30 -10.93
CA SER A 42 -22.93 4.99 -12.14
C SER A 42 -21.59 5.72 -12.10
N VAL A 43 -20.61 5.22 -12.85
CA VAL A 43 -19.43 6.01 -13.16
C VAL A 43 -19.88 7.25 -13.96
N PRO A 44 -19.46 8.48 -13.58
CA PRO A 44 -19.87 9.69 -14.29
C PRO A 44 -19.46 9.65 -15.76
N ALA A 45 -20.31 10.15 -16.67
CA ALA A 45 -20.03 10.16 -18.10
C ALA A 45 -18.74 10.92 -18.48
N CYS A 46 -18.31 11.86 -17.63
CA CYS A 46 -17.09 12.62 -17.83
C CYS A 46 -15.81 11.82 -17.54
N VAL A 47 -15.93 10.67 -16.86
CA VAL A 47 -14.83 9.76 -16.54
C VAL A 47 -14.65 8.77 -17.69
N THR A 48 -13.78 9.11 -18.63
CA THR A 48 -13.43 8.27 -19.78
C THR A 48 -11.99 7.77 -19.67
N PRO A 49 -11.63 6.63 -20.30
CA PRO A 49 -10.26 6.16 -20.34
C PRO A 49 -9.27 7.19 -20.88
N GLY A 50 -9.65 7.96 -21.92
CA GLY A 50 -8.78 8.96 -22.50
C GLY A 50 -8.48 10.13 -21.58
N ARG A 51 -9.49 10.65 -20.87
CA ARG A 51 -9.30 11.70 -19.86
C ARG A 51 -8.51 11.19 -18.65
N LEU A 52 -8.77 9.98 -18.17
CA LEU A 52 -8.02 9.38 -17.06
C LEU A 52 -6.56 9.13 -17.41
N GLN A 53 -6.27 8.70 -18.64
CA GLN A 53 -4.90 8.52 -19.12
C GLN A 53 -4.18 9.88 -19.21
N ALA A 54 -4.84 10.93 -19.69
CA ALA A 54 -4.28 12.28 -19.71
C ALA A 54 -4.01 12.81 -18.30
N TYR A 55 -4.92 12.56 -17.37
CA TYR A 55 -4.72 12.92 -15.96
C TYR A 55 -3.53 12.17 -15.35
N LEU A 56 -3.42 10.86 -15.57
CA LEU A 56 -2.28 10.06 -15.10
C LEU A 56 -0.95 10.60 -15.65
N LEU A 57 -0.88 10.93 -16.94
CA LEU A 57 0.30 11.54 -17.56
C LEU A 57 0.64 12.91 -16.97
N SER A 58 -0.36 13.72 -16.59
CA SER A 58 -0.13 15.01 -15.92
C SER A 58 0.53 14.85 -14.54
N ARG A 59 0.30 13.71 -13.88
CA ARG A 59 0.87 13.38 -12.56
C ARG A 59 2.21 12.66 -12.66
N ASN A 60 2.42 11.91 -13.73
CA ASN A 60 3.67 11.24 -14.03
C ASN A 60 4.07 11.47 -15.50
N PRO A 61 4.75 12.59 -15.82
CA PRO A 61 5.21 12.87 -17.18
C PRO A 61 6.20 11.85 -17.74
N SER A 62 6.85 11.07 -16.86
CA SER A 62 7.75 9.97 -17.20
C SER A 62 7.08 8.61 -17.25
N LEU A 63 5.75 8.56 -17.38
CA LEU A 63 4.98 7.31 -17.39
C LEU A 63 5.50 6.34 -18.45
N SER A 64 5.76 5.10 -18.03
CA SER A 64 6.19 4.04 -18.95
C SER A 64 5.08 3.69 -19.95
N LYS A 65 5.45 3.52 -21.22
CA LYS A 65 4.53 3.15 -22.31
C LYS A 65 3.77 1.84 -22.06
N GLN A 66 4.30 0.96 -21.22
CA GLN A 66 3.61 -0.28 -20.83
C GLN A 66 2.26 -0.02 -20.14
N PHE A 67 2.02 1.21 -19.66
CA PHE A 67 0.79 1.64 -19.00
C PHE A 67 -0.09 2.56 -19.87
N ASP A 68 0.17 2.67 -21.19
CA ASP A 68 -0.58 3.57 -22.08
C ASP A 68 -2.09 3.23 -22.17
N ALA A 69 -2.47 1.99 -21.86
CA ALA A 69 -3.85 1.51 -21.88
C ALA A 69 -4.39 1.14 -20.48
N ILE A 70 -3.73 1.54 -19.39
CA ILE A 70 -4.17 1.12 -18.06
C ILE A 70 -5.59 1.57 -17.72
N ALA A 71 -5.99 2.79 -18.13
CA ALA A 71 -7.35 3.28 -17.93
C ALA A 71 -8.41 2.45 -18.69
N VAL A 72 -8.05 1.90 -19.84
CA VAL A 72 -8.91 0.98 -20.63
C VAL A 72 -9.17 -0.30 -19.85
N GLU A 73 -8.12 -0.88 -19.25
CA GLU A 73 -8.24 -2.10 -18.46
C GLU A 73 -9.11 -1.90 -17.20
N TYR A 74 -8.97 -0.75 -16.52
CA TYR A 74 -9.82 -0.44 -15.35
C TYR A 74 -11.29 -0.33 -15.74
N MET A 75 -11.60 0.35 -16.83
CA MET A 75 -12.98 0.44 -17.33
C MET A 75 -13.51 -0.95 -17.71
N LYS A 76 -12.79 -1.69 -18.53
CA LYS A 76 -13.23 -2.99 -19.05
C LYS A 76 -13.51 -4.01 -17.93
N HIS A 77 -12.55 -4.22 -17.02
CA HIS A 77 -12.75 -5.15 -15.90
C HIS A 77 -13.74 -4.60 -14.88
N GLY A 78 -13.72 -3.30 -14.65
CA GLY A 78 -14.58 -2.62 -13.69
C GLY A 78 -16.06 -2.70 -14.05
N GLU A 79 -16.40 -2.44 -15.32
CA GLU A 79 -17.75 -2.59 -15.85
C GLU A 79 -18.20 -4.04 -15.81
N ALA A 80 -17.33 -4.99 -16.19
CA ALA A 80 -17.63 -6.43 -16.13
C ALA A 80 -17.92 -6.92 -14.70
N LEU A 81 -17.30 -6.32 -13.68
CA LEU A 81 -17.53 -6.62 -12.26
C LEU A 81 -18.65 -5.76 -11.62
N GLY A 82 -19.21 -4.80 -12.36
CA GLY A 82 -20.22 -3.87 -11.86
C GLY A 82 -19.71 -2.98 -10.72
N LEU A 83 -18.50 -2.44 -10.86
CA LEU A 83 -17.83 -1.61 -9.84
C LEU A 83 -17.78 -0.14 -10.25
N ARG A 84 -17.73 0.75 -9.25
CA ARG A 84 -17.27 2.15 -9.39
C ARG A 84 -15.75 2.16 -9.62
N TRP A 85 -15.38 1.74 -10.82
CA TRP A 85 -14.00 1.47 -11.23
C TRP A 85 -13.14 2.72 -11.32
N ASP A 86 -13.76 3.88 -11.45
CA ASP A 86 -13.14 5.20 -11.37
C ASP A 86 -12.44 5.41 -10.02
N TYR A 87 -13.08 5.01 -8.92
CA TYR A 87 -12.48 5.10 -7.59
C TYR A 87 -11.36 4.07 -7.36
N ALA A 88 -11.43 2.88 -7.99
CA ALA A 88 -10.30 1.96 -8.00
C ALA A 88 -9.12 2.52 -8.83
N PHE A 89 -9.39 3.27 -9.91
CA PHE A 89 -8.34 3.98 -10.64
C PHE A 89 -7.72 5.10 -9.79
N TYR A 90 -8.52 5.89 -9.08
CA TYR A 90 -8.02 6.90 -8.15
C TYR A 90 -7.21 6.28 -7.01
N GLN A 91 -7.66 5.13 -6.48
CA GLN A 91 -6.92 4.34 -5.52
C GLN A 91 -5.56 3.91 -6.10
N MET A 92 -5.49 3.43 -7.34
CA MET A 92 -4.21 3.11 -7.98
C MET A 92 -3.27 4.31 -8.04
N ILE A 93 -3.77 5.51 -8.34
CA ILE A 93 -2.95 6.74 -8.33
C ILE A 93 -2.35 6.97 -6.95
N VAL A 94 -3.13 6.82 -5.88
CA VAL A 94 -2.68 7.00 -4.49
C VAL A 94 -1.67 5.92 -4.09
N GLU A 95 -1.99 4.65 -4.33
CA GLU A 95 -1.20 3.49 -3.91
C GLU A 95 0.17 3.42 -4.60
N THR A 96 0.24 3.84 -5.86
CA THR A 96 1.46 3.71 -6.67
C THR A 96 2.22 5.02 -6.84
N GLY A 97 1.69 6.14 -6.32
CA GLY A 97 2.20 7.48 -6.64
C GLY A 97 2.15 7.74 -8.15
N ALA A 98 0.98 7.56 -8.77
CA ALA A 98 0.76 7.69 -10.21
C ALA A 98 1.69 6.80 -11.06
N LEU A 99 1.85 5.54 -10.65
CA LEU A 99 2.73 4.53 -11.26
C LEU A 99 4.22 4.87 -11.24
N SER A 100 4.66 5.85 -10.43
CA SER A 100 6.08 6.10 -10.21
C SER A 100 6.71 5.09 -9.23
N TYR A 101 5.88 4.49 -8.37
CA TYR A 101 6.27 3.63 -7.24
C TYR A 101 7.32 4.30 -6.33
N LYS A 102 7.29 5.63 -6.26
CA LYS A 102 8.24 6.45 -5.50
C LYS A 102 7.50 7.41 -4.58
N ASN A 103 8.04 7.57 -3.39
CA ASN A 103 7.63 8.58 -2.43
C ASN A 103 8.79 9.58 -2.26
N GLY A 104 8.71 10.71 -2.96
CA GLY A 104 9.85 11.62 -3.09
C GLY A 104 11.05 10.91 -3.72
N SER A 105 12.19 10.91 -3.02
CA SER A 105 13.40 10.21 -3.46
C SER A 105 13.42 8.71 -3.11
N ARG A 106 12.50 8.25 -2.24
CA ARG A 106 12.46 6.84 -1.80
C ARG A 106 11.69 6.01 -2.81
N GLN A 107 12.25 4.86 -3.15
CA GLN A 107 11.53 3.83 -3.89
C GLN A 107 10.60 3.09 -2.90
N GLY A 108 9.35 2.82 -3.29
CA GLY A 108 8.42 2.01 -2.48
C GLY A 108 8.85 0.54 -2.36
N ASP A 109 8.01 -0.34 -1.85
CA ASP A 109 8.30 -1.78 -1.82
C ASP A 109 7.97 -2.44 -3.17
N VAL A 110 6.81 -2.11 -3.72
CA VAL A 110 6.35 -2.57 -5.03
C VAL A 110 7.12 -1.87 -6.16
N ARG A 111 7.37 -2.60 -7.25
CA ARG A 111 8.04 -2.12 -8.46
C ARG A 111 7.09 -2.16 -9.66
N GLU A 112 7.32 -1.30 -10.65
CA GLU A 112 6.53 -1.24 -11.90
C GLU A 112 6.35 -2.60 -12.57
N LYS A 113 7.42 -3.41 -12.64
CA LYS A 113 7.41 -4.73 -13.28
C LYS A 113 6.51 -5.76 -12.59
N GLN A 114 6.02 -5.47 -11.38
CA GLN A 114 5.14 -6.38 -10.65
C GLN A 114 3.68 -6.27 -11.08
N TYR A 115 3.30 -5.21 -11.82
CA TYR A 115 1.91 -4.90 -12.18
C TYR A 115 0.95 -4.92 -10.97
N ASN A 116 1.48 -4.64 -9.78
CA ASN A 116 0.70 -4.59 -8.55
C ASN A 116 0.30 -3.12 -8.29
N PHE A 117 -0.98 -2.83 -8.56
CA PHE A 117 -1.50 -1.46 -8.59
C PHE A 117 -2.15 -1.01 -7.28
N ALA A 118 -2.13 -1.87 -6.26
CA ALA A 118 -2.82 -1.65 -5.00
C ALA A 118 -2.03 -2.12 -3.78
N GLY A 119 -0.71 -2.33 -3.93
CA GLY A 119 0.14 -2.79 -2.83
C GLY A 119 -0.24 -4.17 -2.28
N LEU A 120 -0.88 -5.03 -3.09
CA LEU A 120 -1.38 -6.32 -2.62
C LEU A 120 -0.24 -7.17 -2.08
N GLY A 121 -0.30 -7.50 -0.79
CA GLY A 121 0.68 -8.35 -0.12
C GLY A 121 1.97 -7.62 0.28
N ALA A 122 2.11 -6.33 -0.01
CA ALA A 122 3.22 -5.54 0.51
C ALA A 122 2.94 -5.17 1.97
N THR A 123 3.94 -5.27 2.84
CA THR A 123 3.81 -5.02 4.28
C THR A 123 4.74 -3.94 4.80
N GLY A 124 5.52 -3.28 3.93
CA GLY A 124 6.60 -2.38 4.34
C GLY A 124 7.95 -3.09 4.42
N ASN A 125 9.01 -2.32 4.69
CA ASN A 125 10.36 -2.81 4.98
C ASN A 125 11.00 -3.70 3.89
N GLY A 126 10.65 -3.49 2.62
CA GLY A 126 11.22 -4.23 1.50
C GLY A 126 10.43 -5.46 1.07
N GLU A 127 9.35 -5.83 1.78
CA GLU A 127 8.45 -6.90 1.36
C GLU A 127 7.68 -6.48 0.11
N ARG A 128 8.09 -7.04 -1.04
CA ARG A 128 7.69 -6.56 -2.37
C ARG A 128 6.21 -6.74 -2.68
N GLY A 129 5.51 -7.60 -1.96
CA GLY A 129 4.14 -7.99 -2.26
C GLY A 129 4.00 -8.82 -3.53
N GLU A 130 2.76 -8.98 -3.99
CA GLU A 130 2.41 -9.84 -5.12
C GLU A 130 2.96 -9.30 -6.46
N THR A 131 3.14 -10.22 -7.39
CA THR A 131 3.54 -9.95 -8.78
C THR A 131 2.54 -10.60 -9.72
N PHE A 132 2.07 -9.84 -10.70
CA PHE A 132 1.16 -10.30 -11.73
C PHE A 132 1.90 -10.42 -13.08
N PRO A 133 1.47 -11.31 -13.99
CA PRO A 133 2.17 -11.55 -15.25
C PRO A 133 2.09 -10.36 -16.22
N ASP A 134 1.03 -9.56 -16.14
CA ASP A 134 0.79 -8.43 -17.03
C ASP A 134 -0.13 -7.38 -16.38
N MET A 135 -0.24 -6.23 -17.05
CA MET A 135 -1.08 -5.11 -16.63
C MET A 135 -2.55 -5.52 -16.49
N THR A 136 -3.11 -6.29 -17.42
CA THR A 136 -4.54 -6.64 -17.38
C THR A 136 -4.86 -7.53 -16.16
N THR A 137 -3.99 -8.48 -15.84
CA THR A 137 -4.10 -9.35 -14.66
C THR A 137 -3.94 -8.54 -13.38
N GLY A 138 -2.98 -7.62 -13.32
CA GLY A 138 -2.78 -6.72 -12.18
C GLY A 138 -3.99 -5.83 -11.89
N VAL A 139 -4.60 -5.24 -12.93
CA VAL A 139 -5.81 -4.42 -12.81
C VAL A 139 -6.98 -5.27 -12.32
N LYS A 140 -7.15 -6.47 -12.90
CA LYS A 140 -8.18 -7.42 -12.45
C LYS A 140 -7.98 -7.84 -11.00
N ALA A 141 -6.73 -8.08 -10.57
CA ALA A 141 -6.40 -8.42 -9.18
C ALA A 141 -6.83 -7.32 -8.21
N HIS A 142 -6.50 -6.07 -8.54
CA HIS A 142 -6.91 -4.91 -7.77
C HIS A 142 -8.44 -4.81 -7.68
N LEU A 143 -9.15 -4.83 -8.81
CA LEU A 143 -10.60 -4.71 -8.84
C LEU A 143 -11.32 -5.85 -8.12
N GLN A 144 -10.83 -7.09 -8.22
CA GLN A 144 -11.35 -8.21 -7.45
C GLN A 144 -11.10 -8.02 -5.95
N HIS A 145 -9.92 -7.52 -5.57
CA HIS A 145 -9.63 -7.21 -4.18
C HIS A 145 -10.57 -6.13 -3.63
N VAL A 146 -10.90 -5.11 -4.43
CA VAL A 146 -11.92 -4.10 -4.09
C VAL A 146 -13.33 -4.71 -4.04
N GLN A 147 -13.68 -5.60 -4.99
CA GLN A 147 -15.00 -6.23 -5.06
C GLN A 147 -15.34 -6.96 -3.76
N MET A 148 -14.42 -7.71 -3.17
CA MET A 148 -14.75 -8.42 -1.93
C MET A 148 -15.08 -7.49 -0.77
N TYR A 149 -14.60 -6.24 -0.73
CA TYR A 149 -15.02 -5.29 0.30
C TYR A 149 -16.50 -4.95 0.19
N SER A 150 -17.13 -5.09 -0.99
CA SER A 150 -18.57 -4.87 -1.17
C SER A 150 -19.46 -5.94 -0.51
N GLY A 151 -18.88 -7.02 0.01
CA GLY A 151 -19.61 -8.18 0.55
C GLY A 151 -19.87 -9.28 -0.47
N GLU A 152 -19.51 -9.06 -1.74
CA GLU A 152 -19.57 -10.10 -2.77
C GLU A 152 -18.38 -11.06 -2.68
N LYS A 153 -18.63 -12.34 -2.96
CA LYS A 153 -17.57 -13.33 -3.11
C LYS A 153 -17.00 -13.26 -4.53
N VAL A 154 -15.68 -13.20 -4.61
CA VAL A 154 -14.90 -13.37 -5.85
C VAL A 154 -14.68 -14.86 -6.08
N GLU A 155 -15.29 -15.42 -7.12
CA GLU A 155 -15.21 -16.86 -7.44
C GLU A 155 -13.82 -17.31 -7.89
N HIS A 156 -13.16 -16.52 -8.74
CA HIS A 156 -11.84 -16.84 -9.28
C HIS A 156 -10.85 -15.70 -9.01
N PRO A 157 -10.40 -15.53 -7.75
CA PRO A 157 -9.46 -14.48 -7.39
C PRO A 157 -8.10 -14.75 -8.02
N VAL A 158 -7.61 -13.79 -8.82
CA VAL A 158 -6.28 -13.86 -9.44
C VAL A 158 -5.17 -13.52 -8.45
N GLY A 159 -5.47 -12.68 -7.44
CA GLY A 159 -4.55 -12.34 -6.36
C GLY A 159 -4.63 -13.33 -5.20
N GLU A 160 -3.47 -13.74 -4.71
CA GLU A 160 -3.34 -14.68 -3.59
C GLU A 160 -3.87 -14.07 -2.30
N ARG A 161 -3.59 -12.78 -2.05
CA ARG A 161 -4.14 -12.06 -0.90
C ARG A 161 -5.66 -12.03 -0.94
N THR A 162 -6.27 -11.81 -2.10
CA THR A 162 -7.73 -11.84 -2.25
C THR A 162 -8.28 -13.21 -1.90
N ARG A 163 -7.64 -14.30 -2.37
CA ARG A 163 -8.03 -15.67 -2.03
C ARG A 163 -7.99 -15.90 -0.51
N LYS A 164 -6.86 -15.58 0.14
CA LYS A 164 -6.65 -15.77 1.58
C LYS A 164 -7.61 -14.94 2.43
N VAL A 165 -7.84 -13.68 2.07
CA VAL A 165 -8.78 -12.80 2.79
C VAL A 165 -10.19 -13.37 2.80
N GLN A 166 -10.64 -13.97 1.69
CA GLN A 166 -11.94 -14.65 1.62
C GLN A 166 -11.94 -15.98 2.36
N GLU A 167 -10.93 -16.83 2.15
CA GLU A 167 -10.84 -18.15 2.76
C GLU A 167 -10.83 -18.08 4.29
N TRP A 168 -10.08 -17.12 4.85
CA TRP A 168 -10.01 -16.91 6.29
C TRP A 168 -11.14 -16.04 6.84
N GLY A 169 -12.05 -15.57 5.98
CA GLY A 169 -13.19 -14.74 6.39
C GLY A 169 -12.81 -13.42 7.06
N VAL A 170 -11.66 -12.83 6.69
CA VAL A 170 -11.08 -11.65 7.36
C VAL A 170 -12.04 -10.45 7.34
N LEU A 171 -12.83 -10.30 6.27
CA LEU A 171 -13.79 -9.21 6.11
C LEU A 171 -15.19 -9.56 6.62
N THR A 172 -15.49 -10.82 6.94
CA THR A 172 -16.85 -11.31 7.19
C THR A 172 -17.56 -10.57 8.33
N SER A 173 -16.88 -10.38 9.47
CA SER A 173 -17.48 -9.66 10.62
C SER A 173 -17.70 -8.18 10.30
N TRP A 174 -16.74 -7.55 9.61
CA TRP A 174 -16.82 -6.15 9.21
C TRP A 174 -17.96 -5.92 8.21
N GLN A 175 -18.08 -6.76 7.18
CA GLN A 175 -19.15 -6.68 6.17
C GLN A 175 -20.55 -6.82 6.79
N LYS A 176 -20.73 -7.71 7.78
CA LYS A 176 -22.02 -7.90 8.49
C LYS A 176 -22.51 -6.65 9.22
N GLY A 177 -21.61 -5.71 9.53
CA GLY A 177 -21.96 -4.44 10.17
C GLY A 177 -22.74 -3.48 9.26
N PHE A 178 -22.73 -3.70 7.94
CA PHE A 178 -23.33 -2.78 6.98
C PHE A 178 -24.72 -3.25 6.54
N LYS A 179 -25.72 -2.39 6.76
CA LYS A 179 -27.11 -2.56 6.26
C LYS A 179 -27.37 -1.76 4.98
N ARG A 180 -26.35 -1.05 4.49
CA ARG A 180 -26.34 -0.23 3.28
C ARG A 180 -25.20 -0.68 2.37
N PRO A 181 -25.18 -0.31 1.08
CA PRO A 181 -24.02 -0.52 0.23
C PRO A 181 -22.75 0.02 0.89
N ILE A 182 -21.69 -0.79 0.85
CA ILE A 182 -20.37 -0.44 1.38
C ILE A 182 -19.72 0.56 0.41
N THR A 183 -19.15 1.62 0.96
CA THR A 183 -18.55 2.75 0.22
C THR A 183 -17.03 2.67 0.17
N PHE A 184 -16.44 3.46 -0.72
CA PHE A 184 -14.99 3.67 -0.71
C PHE A 184 -14.51 4.37 0.57
N SER A 185 -15.37 5.11 1.27
CA SER A 185 -15.05 5.67 2.59
C SER A 185 -14.93 4.55 3.64
N ASP A 186 -15.86 3.60 3.64
CA ASP A 186 -15.82 2.44 4.52
C ASP A 186 -14.59 1.55 4.20
N LEU A 187 -14.35 1.31 2.90
CA LEU A 187 -13.17 0.59 2.42
C LEU A 187 -11.90 1.28 2.94
N GLY A 188 -11.78 2.60 2.78
CA GLY A 188 -10.60 3.35 3.20
C GLY A 188 -10.25 3.18 4.68
N GLN A 189 -11.27 3.14 5.56
CA GLN A 189 -11.07 2.89 6.99
C GLN A 189 -10.51 1.50 7.29
N LYS A 190 -10.88 0.50 6.47
CA LYS A 190 -10.44 -0.89 6.63
C LYS A 190 -9.12 -1.17 5.91
N TRP A 191 -8.88 -0.51 4.78
CA TRP A 191 -7.70 -0.67 3.93
C TRP A 191 -6.45 -0.05 4.55
N ALA A 192 -6.58 1.17 5.09
CA ALA A 192 -5.50 1.93 5.72
C ALA A 192 -5.90 2.33 7.15
N PRO A 193 -5.97 1.37 8.09
CA PRO A 193 -6.45 1.61 9.44
C PRO A 193 -5.57 2.65 10.15
N GLY A 194 -6.19 3.50 10.96
CA GLY A 194 -5.51 4.58 11.67
C GLY A 194 -5.30 5.86 10.84
N THR A 195 -5.60 5.86 9.54
CA THR A 195 -5.55 7.07 8.71
C THR A 195 -6.96 7.62 8.46
N ARG A 196 -7.22 8.84 8.92
CA ARG A 196 -8.46 9.57 8.54
C ARG A 196 -8.37 10.18 7.14
N SER A 197 -7.18 10.21 6.56
CA SER A 197 -6.88 10.91 5.31
C SER A 197 -7.04 10.05 4.06
N TYR A 198 -7.24 8.73 4.15
CA TYR A 198 -7.29 7.88 2.96
C TYR A 198 -8.47 8.23 2.04
N ALA A 199 -9.68 8.29 2.60
CA ALA A 199 -10.88 8.69 1.85
C ALA A 199 -10.74 10.11 1.28
N ALA A 200 -10.20 11.04 2.07
CA ALA A 200 -9.92 12.41 1.61
C ALA A 200 -8.89 12.48 0.47
N GLN A 201 -7.92 11.55 0.43
CA GLN A 201 -6.99 11.46 -0.69
C GLN A 201 -7.69 11.00 -1.96
N LEU A 202 -8.54 9.96 -1.89
CA LEU A 202 -9.33 9.53 -3.03
C LEU A 202 -10.27 10.63 -3.54
N GLU A 203 -10.92 11.35 -2.62
CA GLU A 203 -11.74 12.53 -2.95
C GLU A 203 -10.91 13.59 -3.66
N SER A 204 -9.73 13.95 -3.11
CA SER A 204 -8.84 14.93 -3.72
C SER A 204 -8.38 14.53 -5.14
N VAL A 205 -8.14 13.24 -5.38
CA VAL A 205 -7.80 12.75 -6.73
C VAL A 205 -8.99 12.90 -7.68
N SER A 206 -10.20 12.52 -7.24
CA SER A 206 -11.44 12.65 -8.00
C SER A 206 -11.75 14.12 -8.35
N ASP A 207 -11.69 15.01 -7.36
CA ASP A 207 -12.00 16.44 -7.53
C ASP A 207 -11.03 17.11 -8.50
N LYS A 208 -9.73 16.84 -8.37
CA LYS A 208 -8.72 17.38 -9.30
C LYS A 208 -8.93 16.86 -10.71
N PHE A 209 -9.21 15.56 -10.86
CA PHE A 209 -9.54 15.00 -12.17
C PHE A 209 -10.75 15.73 -12.78
N ASN A 210 -11.82 15.91 -12.01
CA ASN A 210 -13.05 16.56 -12.47
C ASN A 210 -12.77 18.00 -12.91
N GLN A 211 -12.11 18.79 -12.06
CA GLN A 211 -11.77 20.19 -12.32
C GLN A 211 -10.86 20.37 -13.55
N GLU A 212 -9.90 19.47 -13.74
CA GLU A 212 -8.90 19.63 -14.80
C GLU A 212 -9.34 19.05 -16.15
N HIS A 213 -10.22 18.04 -16.16
CA HIS A 213 -10.51 17.24 -17.34
C HIS A 213 -12.00 17.10 -17.72
N CYS A 214 -12.96 17.30 -16.80
CA CYS A 214 -14.36 17.02 -17.14
C CYS A 214 -15.01 18.06 -18.07
N ASP A 215 -14.52 19.31 -18.04
CA ASP A 215 -15.00 20.43 -18.88
C ASP A 215 -14.31 20.53 -20.25
N LYS A 216 -13.39 19.61 -20.57
CA LYS A 216 -12.63 19.62 -21.83
C LYS A 216 -12.98 18.41 -22.69
N PRO A 217 -12.88 18.48 -24.03
CA PRO A 217 -13.04 17.29 -24.87
C PRO A 217 -12.13 16.14 -24.40
N ASP A 218 -12.58 14.90 -24.55
CA ASP A 218 -11.70 13.74 -24.31
C ASP A 218 -10.51 13.82 -25.27
N PRO A 219 -9.26 13.89 -24.77
CA PRO A 219 -8.08 13.99 -25.63
C PRO A 219 -7.74 12.68 -26.36
N LYS A 220 -8.30 11.54 -25.91
CA LYS A 220 -8.05 10.21 -26.45
C LYS A 220 -9.33 9.36 -26.51
N PRO A 221 -10.34 9.77 -27.30
CA PRO A 221 -11.64 9.08 -27.37
C PRO A 221 -11.51 7.64 -27.91
N GLU A 222 -10.44 7.32 -28.65
CA GLU A 222 -10.13 5.97 -29.11
C GLU A 222 -9.95 4.97 -27.96
N LEU A 223 -9.45 5.41 -26.80
CA LEU A 223 -9.28 4.53 -25.64
C LEU A 223 -10.63 4.09 -25.05
N LEU A 224 -11.66 4.96 -25.11
CA LEU A 224 -13.02 4.59 -24.74
C LEU A 224 -13.61 3.55 -25.70
N ALA A 225 -13.37 3.70 -27.01
CA ALA A 225 -13.80 2.73 -28.01
C ALA A 225 -13.11 1.36 -27.83
N MET A 226 -11.83 1.37 -27.48
CA MET A 226 -11.07 0.16 -27.15
C MET A 226 -11.66 -0.58 -25.93
N ALA A 227 -12.02 0.16 -24.87
CA ALA A 227 -12.60 -0.44 -23.65
C ALA A 227 -13.93 -1.15 -23.93
N ARG A 228 -14.74 -0.60 -24.83
CA ARG A 228 -16.04 -1.15 -25.25
C ARG A 228 -15.96 -2.25 -26.30
N GLY A 229 -14.75 -2.75 -26.61
CA GLY A 229 -14.56 -3.91 -27.49
C GLY A 229 -14.73 -3.64 -28.98
N GLY A 230 -14.35 -2.44 -29.44
CA GLY A 230 -14.67 -1.91 -30.75
C GLY A 230 -14.60 -2.89 -31.93
N VAL A 231 -15.74 -3.02 -32.63
CA VAL A 231 -15.77 -3.17 -34.09
C VAL A 231 -16.58 -2.00 -34.67
N THR A 232 -15.87 -1.19 -35.46
CA THR A 232 -16.28 -0.22 -36.50
C THR A 232 -17.27 0.92 -36.19
N ALA A 233 -16.74 2.16 -36.13
CA ALA A 233 -17.32 3.34 -36.76
C ALA A 233 -16.26 4.45 -36.90
N VAL A 234 -15.39 4.33 -37.92
CA VAL A 234 -14.88 5.52 -38.62
C VAL A 234 -15.70 5.63 -39.90
N ALA A 235 -16.84 6.30 -39.79
CA ALA A 235 -17.52 7.02 -40.84
C ALA A 235 -17.86 8.36 -40.18
N GLU A 236 -17.43 9.53 -40.65
CA GLU A 236 -17.42 10.01 -42.03
C GLU A 236 -16.19 10.91 -42.31
N ALA A 237 -15.43 10.58 -43.36
CA ALA A 237 -14.84 11.57 -44.25
C ALA A 237 -14.68 10.91 -45.64
N LYS A 238 -15.37 11.49 -46.63
CA LYS A 238 -15.44 11.06 -48.04
C LYS A 238 -14.05 10.78 -48.67
N SER A 239 -13.91 9.56 -49.19
CA SER A 239 -13.33 9.06 -50.47
C SER A 239 -12.54 10.01 -51.42
N PRO A 240 -11.63 9.51 -52.31
CA PRO A 240 -11.89 8.32 -53.15
C PRO A 240 -10.74 7.36 -53.55
N THR A 241 -11.18 6.10 -53.75
CA THR A 241 -10.79 5.07 -54.75
C THR A 241 -9.32 4.85 -55.15
N ALA A 242 -8.82 3.65 -54.88
CA ALA A 242 -7.94 2.93 -55.80
C ALA A 242 -8.13 1.41 -55.62
N ASP A 243 -8.30 0.72 -56.74
CA ASP A 243 -8.63 -0.68 -56.89
C ASP A 243 -7.61 -1.66 -56.30
N VAL A 244 -8.15 -2.77 -55.78
CA VAL A 244 -7.42 -3.98 -55.35
C VAL A 244 -7.41 -4.99 -56.50
N PRO A 245 -6.37 -5.82 -56.63
CA PRO A 245 -6.62 -7.22 -56.95
C PRO A 245 -6.18 -8.12 -55.79
N ALA A 246 -7.05 -9.09 -55.51
CA ALA A 246 -6.92 -10.09 -54.47
C ALA A 246 -5.72 -11.01 -54.73
N ALA A 247 -5.03 -11.39 -53.65
CA ALA A 247 -4.10 -12.52 -53.64
C ALA A 247 -4.32 -13.35 -52.36
N GLU A 248 -5.04 -14.43 -52.58
CA GLU A 248 -4.92 -15.80 -52.05
C GLU A 248 -4.26 -16.04 -50.67
N ALA A 249 -4.99 -16.82 -49.88
CA ALA A 249 -4.59 -17.38 -48.61
C ALA A 249 -3.37 -18.32 -48.74
N LEU A 250 -2.35 -18.11 -47.91
CA LEU A 250 -1.31 -19.09 -47.63
C LEU A 250 -1.35 -19.46 -46.14
N THR A 251 -1.88 -20.64 -45.88
CA THR A 251 -1.71 -21.39 -44.64
C THR A 251 -0.32 -22.02 -44.61
N GLU A 252 0.59 -21.51 -43.78
CA GLU A 252 1.74 -22.30 -43.32
C GLU A 252 1.96 -22.11 -41.82
N LYS A 253 1.89 -23.23 -41.08
CA LYS A 253 2.20 -23.31 -39.65
C LYS A 253 3.72 -23.25 -39.48
N ILE A 254 4.23 -22.10 -39.06
CA ILE A 254 5.63 -21.97 -38.66
C ILE A 254 5.80 -22.64 -37.29
N SER A 255 6.69 -23.63 -37.20
CA SER A 255 6.98 -24.33 -35.95
C SER A 255 7.90 -23.47 -35.06
N GLY A 256 7.75 -23.59 -33.73
CA GLY A 256 8.58 -22.87 -32.75
C GLY A 256 10.09 -23.13 -32.85
N ARG A 257 10.50 -24.14 -33.63
CA ARG A 257 11.91 -24.46 -33.90
C ARG A 257 12.55 -23.51 -34.92
N ASP A 258 11.76 -22.92 -35.81
CA ASP A 258 12.25 -22.03 -36.87
C ASP A 258 12.40 -20.57 -36.39
N LEU A 259 11.63 -20.16 -35.37
CA LEU A 259 11.86 -18.90 -34.65
C LEU A 259 13.15 -18.95 -33.82
N ALA A 260 13.45 -20.08 -33.17
CA ALA A 260 14.66 -20.23 -32.35
C ALA A 260 15.96 -20.17 -33.17
N ARG A 261 15.92 -20.58 -34.44
CA ARG A 261 17.08 -20.55 -35.33
C ARG A 261 17.37 -19.14 -35.90
N ARG A 262 16.36 -18.26 -35.95
CA ARG A 262 16.54 -16.85 -36.38
C ARG A 262 17.10 -15.96 -35.26
N ALA A 263 16.80 -16.25 -34.00
CA ALA A 263 17.30 -15.49 -32.85
C ALA A 263 18.81 -15.67 -32.56
N GLN A 264 19.48 -16.66 -33.18
CA GLN A 264 20.91 -16.92 -33.00
C GLN A 264 21.82 -16.27 -34.06
N LYS A 265 21.26 -15.53 -35.04
CA LYS A 265 22.06 -14.95 -36.14
C LYS A 265 22.38 -13.46 -36.02
N ASP A 266 21.76 -12.77 -35.07
CA ASP A 266 21.95 -11.33 -34.86
C ASP A 266 22.63 -11.06 -33.50
N GLY A 267 23.90 -11.43 -33.40
CA GLY A 267 24.78 -10.99 -32.32
C GLY A 267 25.90 -10.13 -32.88
N VAL A 268 25.86 -8.82 -32.65
CA VAL A 268 27.05 -7.95 -32.67
C VAL A 268 26.88 -6.79 -31.68
N ASP A 269 27.97 -6.62 -30.92
CA ASP A 269 28.39 -5.55 -30.02
C ASP A 269 27.88 -4.14 -30.30
N LYS A 270 27.62 -3.38 -29.22
CA LYS A 270 28.03 -1.97 -29.10
C LYS A 270 28.00 -1.47 -27.66
N LYS A 271 29.20 -1.30 -27.10
CA LYS A 271 29.50 -0.37 -26.00
C LYS A 271 29.36 1.05 -26.52
N PHE A 272 28.65 1.92 -25.79
CA PHE A 272 28.89 3.37 -25.84
C PHE A 272 28.89 3.93 -24.42
N ALA A 273 30.02 4.54 -24.09
CA ALA A 273 30.23 5.42 -22.95
C ALA A 273 29.78 6.86 -23.30
N LEU A 274 29.85 7.74 -22.30
CA LEU A 274 29.61 9.20 -22.28
C LEU A 274 28.13 9.53 -22.00
N GLY A 275 27.77 10.40 -21.07
CA GLY A 275 28.50 11.39 -20.29
C GLY A 275 27.43 12.29 -19.66
N ALA A 276 27.64 12.67 -18.40
CA ALA A 276 26.74 13.52 -17.64
C ALA A 276 26.75 14.98 -18.13
N ALA A 277 25.61 15.65 -17.96
CA ALA A 277 25.42 17.00 -17.37
C ALA A 277 24.39 17.83 -18.15
N GLY A 278 23.41 18.41 -17.43
CA GLY A 278 22.53 19.46 -17.99
C GLY A 278 21.15 19.63 -17.34
N LEU A 279 21.15 19.97 -16.04
CA LEU A 279 20.13 20.73 -15.27
C LEU A 279 18.81 21.16 -15.94
N ALA A 280 17.68 20.83 -15.31
CA ALA A 280 16.60 21.78 -15.05
C ALA A 280 15.75 21.33 -13.84
N LYS A 281 15.73 22.16 -12.79
CA LYS A 281 14.89 22.00 -11.60
C LYS A 281 13.45 22.33 -11.97
N SER A 282 12.51 21.48 -11.62
CA SER A 282 11.09 21.85 -11.48
C SER A 282 10.50 21.15 -10.26
N VAL A 283 9.88 21.97 -9.42
CA VAL A 283 9.33 21.65 -8.12
C VAL A 283 8.02 20.88 -8.32
N THR A 284 7.94 19.65 -7.82
CA THR A 284 6.70 18.87 -7.79
C THR A 284 6.16 18.76 -6.35
N PRO A 285 4.83 18.80 -6.16
CA PRO A 285 4.21 18.65 -4.86
C PRO A 285 4.27 17.19 -4.37
N GLN A 286 4.53 17.03 -3.07
CA GLN A 286 4.70 15.73 -2.40
C GLN A 286 3.34 15.01 -2.27
N VAL A 287 3.21 13.80 -2.81
CA VAL A 287 2.10 12.88 -2.54
C VAL A 287 2.67 11.69 -1.77
N LYS A 288 2.16 11.49 -0.56
CA LYS A 288 2.64 10.49 0.40
C LYS A 288 2.12 9.11 0.02
N ILE A 289 3.01 8.18 -0.33
CA ILE A 289 2.68 6.75 -0.42
C ILE A 289 2.41 6.26 1.00
N ILE A 290 1.27 5.60 1.22
CA ILE A 290 0.69 5.38 2.55
C ILE A 290 1.29 4.16 3.29
N ASN A 291 2.13 3.35 2.65
CA ASN A 291 2.82 2.22 3.30
C ASN A 291 4.15 2.63 3.97
N GLN A 292 4.12 3.60 4.89
CA GLN A 292 5.22 3.84 5.83
C GLN A 292 4.75 4.41 7.18
N ALA A 293 5.19 3.81 8.29
CA ALA A 293 5.07 4.36 9.65
C ALA A 293 5.97 5.60 9.83
N PRO A 294 5.61 6.57 10.69
CA PRO A 294 6.43 7.76 10.91
C PRO A 294 7.65 7.47 11.79
N GLU A 295 8.84 7.88 11.36
CA GLU A 295 10.07 7.87 12.18
C GLU A 295 10.22 9.17 12.98
N PRO A 296 10.83 9.13 14.18
CA PRO A 296 11.07 10.29 15.03
C PRO A 296 12.16 11.21 14.46
N ALA A 297 12.02 12.51 14.75
CA ALA A 297 12.95 13.56 14.31
C ALA A 297 14.35 13.37 14.90
N GLU A 298 15.36 13.22 14.03
CA GLU A 298 16.77 13.26 14.42
C GLU A 298 17.22 14.71 14.64
N ALA A 299 17.67 14.97 15.87
CA ALA A 299 18.43 16.16 16.22
C ALA A 299 19.85 16.06 15.64
N VAL A 300 20.29 17.15 15.04
CA VAL A 300 21.63 17.37 14.50
C VAL A 300 22.61 17.54 15.66
N GLU A 301 23.63 16.69 15.77
CA GLU A 301 24.89 17.07 16.43
C GLU A 301 26.12 16.54 15.67
N THR A 302 26.97 17.48 15.31
CA THR A 302 28.26 17.32 14.65
C THR A 302 29.32 16.84 15.62
N SER A 303 30.10 15.83 15.22
CA SER A 303 31.36 15.42 15.88
C SER A 303 32.43 16.52 15.75
N PRO A 304 33.39 16.60 16.68
CA PRO A 304 34.71 16.11 16.29
C PRO A 304 35.51 15.35 17.37
N ALA A 305 36.32 14.43 16.86
CA ALA A 305 37.58 13.82 17.30
C ALA A 305 38.13 14.01 18.73
N ALA A 306 38.58 12.87 19.27
CA ALA A 306 39.43 12.59 20.44
C ALA A 306 40.77 13.39 20.46
N PRO A 307 41.56 13.48 21.57
CA PRO A 307 42.17 12.29 22.20
C PRO A 307 42.54 12.34 23.71
N THR A 308 43.06 11.20 24.19
CA THR A 308 43.96 10.95 25.34
C THR A 308 43.41 10.62 26.75
N ALA A 309 44.04 9.58 27.33
CA ALA A 309 43.81 8.92 28.62
C ALA A 309 44.65 9.57 29.76
N PRO A 310 44.81 8.96 30.96
CA PRO A 310 43.85 8.43 31.93
C PRO A 310 44.03 9.09 33.33
N THR A 311 43.37 8.54 34.35
CA THR A 311 43.81 8.37 35.77
C THR A 311 42.93 9.02 36.85
N ALA A 312 42.56 8.15 37.81
CA ALA A 312 42.01 8.30 39.15
C ALA A 312 41.96 9.70 39.81
N THR A 313 40.93 9.94 40.65
CA THR A 313 41.00 9.82 42.13
C THR A 313 39.64 10.08 42.78
N LYS A 314 39.46 9.42 43.93
CA LYS A 314 38.33 9.32 44.88
C LYS A 314 37.92 10.65 45.53
N THR A 315 36.72 10.66 46.13
CA THR A 315 36.33 11.02 47.53
C THR A 315 34.80 11.30 47.52
N ALA A 316 33.89 10.48 48.04
CA ALA A 316 33.62 9.95 49.40
C ALA A 316 32.75 10.87 50.30
N LEU A 317 31.92 10.18 51.12
CA LEU A 317 31.10 10.57 52.29
C LEU A 317 29.66 11.02 52.01
N ALA A 318 28.62 10.60 52.74
CA ALA A 318 28.41 9.58 53.80
C ALA A 318 26.88 9.47 53.98
N GLY A 319 26.26 8.29 54.12
CA GLY A 319 26.10 7.49 55.35
C GLY A 319 24.61 7.04 55.40
N GLY A 320 24.14 5.95 56.00
CA GLY A 320 24.71 4.86 56.79
C GLY A 320 23.52 4.12 57.44
N GLY A 321 23.53 2.79 57.49
CA GLY A 321 22.53 1.99 58.23
C GLY A 321 22.45 0.54 57.76
N ALA A 322 22.97 -0.40 58.57
CA ALA A 322 23.40 -1.75 58.18
C ALA A 322 22.63 -2.91 58.85
N LYS A 323 22.61 -4.09 58.18
CA LYS A 323 22.93 -5.46 58.69
C LYS A 323 22.60 -6.51 57.60
N ALA A 324 23.58 -7.16 56.95
CA ALA A 324 24.28 -8.44 57.27
C ALA A 324 23.41 -9.70 56.99
N ALA A 325 23.78 -10.79 56.29
CA ALA A 325 25.05 -11.27 55.73
C ALA A 325 24.83 -12.31 54.57
N ALA A 326 25.92 -12.59 53.84
CA ALA A 326 26.23 -13.39 52.63
C ALA A 326 25.84 -14.90 52.62
N PRO A 327 25.98 -15.70 51.51
CA PRO A 327 26.87 -15.49 50.36
C PRO A 327 26.33 -15.76 48.94
N ALA A 328 27.22 -15.47 47.99
CA ALA A 328 27.08 -15.45 46.55
C ALA A 328 26.59 -16.76 45.91
N MET A 329 25.66 -16.63 44.94
CA MET A 329 25.46 -17.57 43.85
C MET A 329 25.09 -16.76 42.59
N LYS A 330 25.75 -17.09 41.48
CA LYS A 330 25.58 -16.53 40.12
C LYS A 330 24.09 -16.46 39.72
N PRO A 331 23.61 -15.45 38.96
CA PRO A 331 22.33 -15.58 38.27
C PRO A 331 22.50 -16.62 37.15
N GLN A 332 22.23 -17.88 37.50
CA GLN A 332 21.88 -18.90 36.53
C GLN A 332 20.58 -18.45 35.86
N VAL A 333 20.71 -18.10 34.58
CA VAL A 333 19.65 -18.18 33.59
C VAL A 333 18.89 -19.49 33.87
N PRO A 334 17.57 -19.48 34.15
CA PRO A 334 16.82 -20.71 34.17
C PRO A 334 16.93 -21.28 32.76
N ALA A 335 17.61 -22.42 32.68
CA ALA A 335 17.70 -23.21 31.47
C ALA A 335 16.30 -23.35 30.89
N ALA A 336 16.17 -23.00 29.61
CA ALA A 336 15.03 -23.36 28.80
C ALA A 336 14.68 -24.81 29.10
N GLU A 337 13.51 -25.02 29.70
CA GLU A 337 12.92 -26.34 29.79
C GLU A 337 12.82 -26.84 28.36
N ALA A 338 13.68 -27.81 28.04
CA ALA A 338 13.75 -28.41 26.73
C ALA A 338 12.37 -29.00 26.44
N ALA A 339 11.60 -28.31 25.59
CA ALA A 339 10.36 -28.82 25.07
C ALA A 339 10.70 -30.15 24.39
N THR A 340 10.18 -31.22 24.97
CA THR A 340 10.33 -32.58 24.45
C THR A 340 9.89 -32.61 22.99
N PRO A 341 10.63 -33.32 22.11
CA PRO A 341 10.24 -33.47 20.72
C PRO A 341 8.81 -34.02 20.67
N ALA A 342 7.97 -33.37 19.86
CA ALA A 342 6.59 -33.81 19.69
C ALA A 342 6.58 -35.27 19.21
N PRO A 343 5.69 -36.14 19.74
CA PRO A 343 5.54 -37.49 19.22
C PRO A 343 5.12 -37.40 17.75
N ALA A 344 5.63 -38.34 16.94
CA ALA A 344 5.48 -38.43 15.48
C ALA A 344 4.03 -38.33 14.98
N GLY A 345 3.54 -37.10 14.88
CA GLY A 345 2.24 -36.72 14.36
C GLY A 345 2.43 -35.45 13.53
N LYS A 346 1.58 -35.30 12.49
CA LYS A 346 1.65 -34.21 11.52
C LYS A 346 1.81 -32.87 12.24
N CYS A 347 2.84 -32.14 11.88
CA CYS A 347 3.18 -30.85 12.46
C CYS A 347 3.12 -29.76 11.38
N ARG A 348 2.82 -28.51 11.76
CA ARG A 348 2.74 -27.37 10.84
C ARG A 348 3.39 -26.13 11.43
N VAL A 349 4.13 -25.39 10.61
CA VAL A 349 4.66 -24.08 10.97
C VAL A 349 3.80 -22.98 10.34
N PHE A 350 3.45 -21.97 11.12
CA PHE A 350 2.68 -20.81 10.69
C PHE A 350 3.40 -19.52 11.07
N THR A 351 3.10 -18.44 10.37
CA THR A 351 3.51 -17.08 10.75
C THR A 351 2.29 -16.21 11.00
N ALA A 352 2.41 -15.34 12.00
CA ALA A 352 1.45 -14.30 12.34
C ALA A 352 2.22 -13.06 12.80
N SER A 353 1.61 -11.88 12.76
CA SER A 353 2.33 -10.65 13.10
C SER A 353 1.38 -9.58 13.61
N TYR A 354 1.76 -8.95 14.72
CA TYR A 354 1.23 -7.66 15.18
C TYR A 354 2.12 -6.48 14.73
N GLY A 355 3.11 -6.74 13.86
CA GLY A 355 3.98 -5.72 13.27
C GLY A 355 5.21 -5.34 14.11
N GLY A 356 5.54 -6.12 15.14
CA GLY A 356 6.68 -5.83 16.01
C GLY A 356 8.01 -6.43 15.55
N GLN A 357 9.10 -6.06 16.24
CA GLN A 357 10.47 -6.44 15.87
C GLN A 357 10.95 -7.73 16.53
N LYS A 358 10.26 -8.21 17.57
CA LYS A 358 10.55 -9.49 18.24
C LYS A 358 9.59 -10.56 17.78
N ALA A 359 9.96 -11.82 17.96
CA ALA A 359 9.12 -12.95 17.59
C ALA A 359 8.95 -13.93 18.75
N VAL A 360 7.75 -14.49 18.89
CA VAL A 360 7.40 -15.49 19.89
C VAL A 360 6.85 -16.71 19.18
N ILE A 361 7.32 -17.90 19.53
CA ILE A 361 6.74 -19.14 19.03
C ILE A 361 5.58 -19.53 19.95
N VAL A 362 4.38 -19.66 19.41
CA VAL A 362 3.22 -20.22 20.09
C VAL A 362 3.01 -21.65 19.61
N ARG A 363 3.12 -22.62 20.51
CA ARG A 363 2.79 -24.02 20.24
C ARG A 363 1.35 -24.28 20.63
N SER A 364 0.58 -24.91 19.74
CA SER A 364 -0.78 -25.37 20.02
C SER A 364 -1.04 -26.76 19.44
N LEU A 365 -2.04 -27.44 19.97
CA LEU A 365 -2.50 -28.74 19.47
C LEU A 365 -3.96 -28.60 19.04
N VAL A 366 -4.20 -28.65 17.74
CA VAL A 366 -5.55 -28.56 17.16
C VAL A 366 -5.78 -29.82 16.33
N ASP A 367 -6.85 -30.57 16.62
CA ASP A 367 -7.23 -31.80 15.91
C ASP A 367 -6.08 -32.84 15.78
N LYS A 368 -5.28 -33.00 16.84
CA LYS A 368 -4.10 -33.88 16.91
C LYS A 368 -2.92 -33.45 16.00
N ILE A 369 -2.95 -32.24 15.45
CA ILE A 369 -1.85 -31.64 14.69
C ILE A 369 -1.15 -30.62 15.58
N VAL A 370 0.16 -30.75 15.73
CA VAL A 370 0.97 -29.79 16.48
C VAL A 370 1.25 -28.60 15.57
N SER A 371 0.84 -27.40 15.98
CA SER A 371 1.06 -26.18 15.23
C SER A 371 2.03 -25.27 15.98
N PHE A 372 3.09 -24.85 15.31
CA PHE A 372 4.03 -23.84 15.81
C PHE A 372 3.79 -22.54 15.03
N THR A 373 3.29 -21.51 15.71
CA THR A 373 3.09 -20.20 15.09
C THR A 373 4.19 -19.25 15.54
N VAL A 374 4.98 -18.76 14.59
CA VAL A 374 5.89 -17.63 14.82
C VAL A 374 5.07 -16.35 14.77
N LEU A 375 4.91 -15.70 15.91
CA LEU A 375 4.15 -14.47 16.07
C LEU A 375 5.10 -13.30 16.27
N ASP A 376 5.13 -12.34 15.35
CA ASP A 376 5.85 -11.09 15.58
C ASP A 376 5.06 -10.21 16.54
N VAL A 377 5.75 -9.73 17.56
CA VAL A 377 5.18 -8.97 18.66
C VAL A 377 5.99 -7.71 18.94
N ASN A 378 5.31 -6.68 19.42
CA ASN A 378 5.94 -5.42 19.78
C ASN A 378 6.80 -5.58 21.03
N GLU A 379 7.95 -4.91 21.04
CA GLU A 379 8.88 -4.97 22.17
C GLU A 379 8.22 -4.42 23.45
N GLY A 380 8.34 -5.18 24.54
CA GLY A 380 7.67 -4.88 25.81
C GLY A 380 6.18 -5.24 25.86
N GLN A 381 5.61 -5.83 24.80
CA GLN A 381 4.23 -6.33 24.73
C GLN A 381 4.15 -7.83 24.41
N GLU A 382 5.28 -8.54 24.41
CA GLU A 382 5.44 -9.90 23.89
C GLU A 382 4.42 -10.86 24.52
N LYS A 383 4.35 -10.88 25.85
CA LYS A 383 3.42 -11.72 26.61
C LYS A 383 1.96 -11.36 26.34
N ARG A 384 1.62 -10.06 26.33
CA ARG A 384 0.24 -9.59 26.16
C ARG A 384 -0.30 -9.92 24.77
N GLU A 385 0.52 -9.73 23.75
CA GLU A 385 0.16 -10.01 22.36
C GLU A 385 0.12 -11.52 22.08
N ALA A 386 1.05 -12.28 22.65
CA ALA A 386 1.00 -13.74 22.61
C ALA A 386 -0.24 -14.30 23.33
N ASP A 387 -0.58 -13.81 24.52
CA ASP A 387 -1.79 -14.25 25.25
C ASP A 387 -3.07 -13.91 24.48
N ALA A 388 -3.13 -12.72 23.86
CA ALA A 388 -4.25 -12.33 23.00
C ALA A 388 -4.35 -13.25 21.77
N PHE A 389 -3.22 -13.59 21.15
CA PHE A 389 -3.17 -14.52 20.02
C PHE A 389 -3.59 -15.93 20.43
N ILE A 390 -3.10 -16.44 21.57
CA ILE A 390 -3.46 -17.76 22.12
C ILE A 390 -4.97 -17.84 22.36
N SER A 391 -5.55 -16.82 23.00
CA SER A 391 -6.99 -16.77 23.29
C SER A 391 -7.85 -16.82 22.03
N ALA A 392 -7.43 -16.10 20.99
CA ALA A 392 -8.20 -15.94 19.75
C ALA A 392 -7.99 -17.08 18.74
N TYR A 393 -6.76 -17.56 18.58
CA TYR A 393 -6.35 -18.38 17.43
C TYR A 393 -5.68 -19.70 17.81
N ALA A 394 -5.16 -19.83 19.02
CA ALA A 394 -4.42 -21.01 19.47
C ALA A 394 -4.92 -21.47 20.85
N LYS A 395 -6.23 -21.74 20.97
CA LYS A 395 -6.87 -22.09 22.25
C LYS A 395 -6.18 -23.30 22.90
N GLY A 396 -5.71 -23.13 24.14
CA GLY A 396 -4.93 -24.14 24.85
C GLY A 396 -3.45 -24.23 24.43
N GLY A 397 -3.00 -23.29 23.59
CA GLY A 397 -1.59 -23.13 23.22
C GLY A 397 -0.77 -22.41 24.30
N ALA A 398 0.54 -22.52 24.18
CA ALA A 398 1.51 -21.92 25.10
C ALA A 398 2.71 -21.33 24.33
N ILE A 399 3.35 -20.35 24.92
CA ILE A 399 4.61 -19.79 24.42
C ILE A 399 5.70 -20.87 24.54
N ALA A 400 6.33 -21.20 23.42
CA ALA A 400 7.40 -22.19 23.30
C ALA A 400 8.81 -21.55 23.17
N GLY A 401 8.88 -20.23 22.99
CA GLY A 401 10.14 -19.47 23.01
C GLY A 401 9.96 -18.04 22.54
N GLU A 402 10.88 -17.16 22.94
CA GLU A 402 10.97 -15.76 22.51
C GLU A 402 12.31 -15.52 21.81
N PHE A 403 12.29 -14.75 20.74
CA PHE A 403 13.41 -14.56 19.83
C PHE A 403 13.54 -13.10 19.44
N ALA A 404 14.79 -12.67 19.20
CA ALA A 404 15.08 -11.30 18.82
C ALA A 404 14.58 -10.96 17.40
N THR A 405 14.45 -11.96 16.52
CA THR A 405 13.97 -11.77 15.14
C THR A 405 13.08 -12.92 14.70
N GLN A 406 12.23 -12.66 13.70
CA GLN A 406 11.36 -13.66 13.09
C GLN A 406 12.14 -14.82 12.46
N THR A 407 13.28 -14.54 11.81
CA THR A 407 14.11 -15.57 11.20
C THR A 407 14.60 -16.58 12.24
N GLN A 408 15.07 -16.11 13.41
CA GLN A 408 15.51 -17.00 14.49
C GLN A 408 14.35 -17.86 15.03
N ALA A 409 13.16 -17.27 15.15
CA ALA A 409 11.97 -18.00 15.57
C ALA A 409 11.51 -19.02 14.52
N LEU A 410 11.62 -18.70 13.22
CA LEU A 410 11.28 -19.61 12.12
C LEU A 410 12.25 -20.78 12.04
N ASP A 411 13.55 -20.51 12.10
CA ASP A 411 14.58 -21.56 12.14
C ASP A 411 14.29 -22.51 13.31
N LYS A 412 13.97 -21.95 14.49
CA LYS A 412 13.62 -22.76 15.64
C LYS A 412 12.29 -23.50 15.49
N ALA A 413 11.29 -22.91 14.84
CA ALA A 413 10.01 -23.56 14.59
C ALA A 413 10.16 -24.75 13.63
N PHE A 414 10.99 -24.65 12.59
CA PHE A 414 11.31 -25.76 11.69
C PHE A 414 12.19 -26.83 12.36
N GLU A 415 13.09 -26.46 13.28
CA GLU A 415 13.79 -27.44 14.12
C GLU A 415 12.80 -28.25 15.00
N LEU A 416 11.78 -27.59 15.55
CA LEU A 416 10.74 -28.22 16.37
C LEU A 416 9.72 -29.01 15.53
N CYS A 417 9.67 -28.73 14.23
CA CYS A 417 8.69 -29.25 13.28
C CYS A 417 9.33 -29.56 11.91
N PRO A 418 10.16 -30.60 11.79
CA PRO A 418 10.93 -30.85 10.57
C PRO A 418 10.09 -31.18 9.33
N GLU A 419 8.82 -31.59 9.52
CA GLU A 419 7.86 -31.86 8.45
C GLU A 419 6.96 -30.65 8.09
N GLY A 420 7.14 -29.52 8.79
CA GLY A 420 6.16 -28.43 8.88
C GLY A 420 6.25 -27.31 7.87
#